data_AF-A0A7Z9L9U7-F1
#
_entry.id   AF-A0A7Z9L9U7-F1
#
_cell.length_a   1.000
_cell.length_b   1.000
_cell.length_c   1.000
_cell.angle_alpha   90.00
_cell.angle_beta   90.00
_cell.angle_gamma   90.00
#
_symmetry.space_group_name_H-M   'P 1'
#
loop_
_entity.id
_entity.type
_entity.pdbx_description
1 polymer ?
#
loop_
_entity_poly.entity_id
_entity_poly.type
_entity_poly.pdbx_seq_one_letter_code
_entity_poly.pdbx_strand_id
1 'polypeptide(L)'
;MAQNTFRTVTRAADGSLRIKDYKSSNALLKTHTQIGVDDCSTDLSLRGLPVIRGLVGPMPEGKEVVRYESPEVFESMTKEWALAKVPPQRRRRSKASPLRAA
;
A
#
# COMPACT_ATOMS: atom_id res chain seq x y z
N MET A 1 -24.87 7.22 -5.76
CA MET A 1 -23.92 6.37 -6.50
C MET A 1 -22.54 6.91 -6.19
N ALA A 2 -21.74 6.17 -5.43
CA ALA A 2 -20.44 6.65 -4.96
C ALA A 2 -19.54 6.91 -6.18
N GLN A 3 -19.06 8.15 -6.31
CA GLN A 3 -18.12 8.48 -7.38
C GLN A 3 -16.76 7.93 -6.97
N ASN A 4 -16.43 6.72 -7.43
CA ASN A 4 -15.14 6.11 -7.14
C ASN A 4 -14.04 6.90 -7.85
N THR A 5 -13.28 7.69 -7.09
CA THR A 5 -12.04 8.28 -7.58
C THR A 5 -11.00 7.18 -7.65
N PHE A 6 -10.39 6.98 -8.81
CA PHE A 6 -9.33 5.99 -8.97
C PHE A 6 -7.99 6.69 -8.84
N ARG A 7 -7.19 6.29 -7.86
CA ARG A 7 -5.91 6.90 -7.55
C ARG A 7 -4.78 5.94 -7.88
N THR A 8 -3.80 6.39 -8.65
CA THR A 8 -2.54 5.66 -8.83
C THR A 8 -1.45 6.34 -8.02
N VAL A 9 -0.77 5.58 -7.16
CA VAL A 9 0.37 6.04 -6.37
C VAL A 9 1.61 5.32 -6.86
N THR A 10 2.58 6.07 -7.36
CA THR A 10 3.82 5.55 -7.91
C THR A 10 5.01 6.24 -7.25
N ARG A 11 6.20 5.69 -7.42
CA ARG A 11 7.43 6.33 -6.99
C ARG A 11 8.13 6.97 -8.18
N ALA A 12 8.57 8.21 -8.02
CA ALA A 12 9.44 8.86 -8.98
C ALA A 12 10.90 8.38 -8.81
N ALA A 13 11.75 8.67 -9.80
CA ALA A 13 13.15 8.28 -9.77
C ALA A 13 13.95 8.88 -8.59
N ASP A 14 13.49 10.00 -8.05
CA ASP A 14 14.05 10.66 -6.85
C ASP A 14 13.52 10.06 -5.53
N GLY A 15 12.67 9.04 -5.61
CA GLY A 15 12.07 8.38 -4.45
C GLY A 15 10.81 9.07 -3.90
N SER A 16 10.37 10.19 -4.48
CA SER A 16 9.15 10.89 -4.08
C SER A 16 7.88 10.16 -4.54
N LEU A 17 6.76 10.35 -3.83
CA LEU A 17 5.47 9.79 -4.21
C LEU A 17 4.80 10.66 -5.29
N ARG A 18 4.39 10.02 -6.38
CA ARG A 18 3.56 10.60 -7.43
C ARG A 18 2.16 10.04 -7.35
N ILE A 19 1.20 10.91 -7.07
CA ILE A 19 -0.21 10.59 -6.96
C ILE A 19 -0.93 11.15 -8.19
N LYS A 20 -1.77 10.33 -8.82
CA LYS A 20 -2.63 10.77 -9.92
C LYS A 20 -4.03 10.21 -9.75
N ASP A 21 -5.00 11.12 -9.76
CA ASP A 21 -6.41 10.80 -9.55
C ASP A 21 -7.17 10.84 -10.88
N TYR A 22 -8.09 9.89 -11.05
CA TYR A 22 -8.93 9.71 -12.21
C TYR A 22 -10.40 9.68 -11.77
N LYS A 23 -11.25 10.42 -12.48
CA LYS A 23 -12.69 10.52 -12.17
C LYS A 23 -13.50 9.28 -12.56
N SER A 24 -12.92 8.36 -13.33
CA SER A 24 -13.59 7.13 -13.76
C SER A 24 -12.59 6.05 -14.16
N SER A 25 -13.02 4.79 -14.10
CA SER A 25 -12.21 3.65 -14.52
C SER A 25 -11.82 3.75 -15.99
N ASN A 26 -12.73 4.21 -16.86
CA ASN A 26 -12.41 4.42 -18.28
C ASN A 26 -11.28 5.45 -18.47
N ALA A 27 -11.25 6.54 -17.69
CA ALA A 27 -10.16 7.50 -17.75
C ALA A 27 -8.81 6.90 -17.31
N LEU A 28 -8.82 6.01 -16.31
CA LEU A 28 -7.65 5.27 -15.86
C LEU A 28 -7.12 4.34 -16.98
N LEU A 29 -8.03 3.59 -17.61
CA LEU A 29 -7.73 2.61 -18.66
C LEU A 29 -7.23 3.22 -19.98
N LYS A 30 -7.45 4.52 -20.21
CA LYS A 30 -6.80 5.24 -21.34
C LYS A 30 -5.28 5.32 -21.19
N THR A 31 -4.77 5.23 -19.96
CA THR A 31 -3.34 5.39 -19.66
C THR A 31 -2.70 4.11 -19.13
N HIS A 32 -3.51 3.10 -18.79
CA HIS A 32 -3.06 1.88 -18.14
C HIS A 32 -3.70 0.65 -18.80
N THR A 33 -2.93 -0.42 -18.93
CA THR A 33 -3.41 -1.66 -19.51
C THR A 33 -4.09 -2.53 -18.45
N GLN A 34 -5.37 -2.83 -18.64
CA GLN A 34 -6.06 -3.84 -17.86
C GLN A 34 -5.57 -5.23 -18.25
N ILE A 35 -5.27 -6.06 -17.25
CA ILE A 35 -4.85 -7.46 -17.43
C ILE A 35 -5.85 -8.45 -16.85
N GLY A 36 -6.83 -7.96 -16.11
CA GLY A 36 -7.87 -8.79 -15.51
C GLY A 36 -8.88 -7.96 -14.73
N VAL A 37 -9.65 -8.65 -13.92
CA VAL A 37 -10.68 -8.08 -13.05
C VAL A 37 -10.53 -8.74 -11.69
N ASP A 38 -10.69 -7.97 -10.62
CA ASP A 38 -10.66 -8.52 -9.27
C ASP A 38 -11.98 -9.25 -8.95
N ASP A 39 -11.89 -10.49 -8.48
CA ASP A 39 -13.04 -11.29 -8.02
C ASP A 39 -12.88 -11.80 -6.57
N CYS A 40 -11.68 -11.64 -5.99
CA CYS A 40 -11.33 -12.23 -4.70
C CYS A 40 -11.49 -11.27 -3.51
N SER A 41 -11.69 -9.96 -3.74
CA SER A 41 -11.82 -9.01 -2.63
C SER A 41 -12.99 -9.34 -1.70
N THR A 42 -12.81 -9.17 -0.39
CA THR A 42 -13.92 -9.27 0.57
C THR A 42 -14.86 -8.07 0.45
N ASP A 43 -14.36 -6.93 -0.02
CA ASP A 43 -15.15 -5.75 -0.32
C ASP A 43 -15.80 -5.88 -1.70
N LEU A 44 -17.13 -6.01 -1.72
CA LEU A 44 -17.93 -6.10 -2.94
C LEU A 44 -17.81 -4.85 -3.82
N SER A 45 -17.43 -3.70 -3.25
CA SER A 45 -17.23 -2.47 -4.02
C SER A 45 -15.96 -2.48 -4.88
N LEU A 46 -15.03 -3.42 -4.60
CA LEU A 46 -13.78 -3.59 -5.35
C LEU A 46 -13.85 -4.72 -6.37
N ARG A 47 -14.72 -5.72 -6.14
CA ARG A 47 -14.94 -6.77 -7.13
C ARG A 47 -15.44 -6.18 -8.44
N GLY A 48 -15.00 -6.74 -9.55
CA GLY A 48 -15.33 -6.20 -10.88
C GLY A 48 -14.43 -5.04 -11.31
N LEU A 49 -13.60 -4.47 -10.43
CA LEU A 49 -12.67 -3.40 -10.80
C LEU A 49 -11.43 -3.96 -11.53
N PRO A 50 -10.81 -3.16 -12.42
CA PRO A 50 -9.74 -3.65 -13.27
C PRO A 50 -8.46 -3.93 -12.49
N VAL A 51 -7.87 -5.10 -12.72
CA VAL A 51 -6.46 -5.36 -12.35
C VAL A 51 -5.58 -4.77 -13.44
N ILE A 52 -4.63 -3.93 -13.05
CA ILE A 52 -3.82 -3.13 -13.96
C ILE A 52 -2.39 -3.65 -14.03
N ARG A 53 -1.84 -3.74 -15.25
CA ARG A 53 -0.46 -4.17 -15.46
C ARG A 53 0.52 -3.28 -14.70
N GLY A 54 1.32 -3.89 -13.83
CA GLY A 54 2.39 -3.21 -13.10
C GLY A 54 1.91 -2.35 -11.93
N LEU A 55 0.63 -2.43 -11.55
CA LEU A 55 0.11 -1.83 -10.33
C LEU A 55 -0.48 -2.92 -9.42
N VAL A 56 -0.33 -2.73 -8.12
CA VAL A 56 -0.93 -3.50 -7.03
C VAL A 56 -2.27 -2.84 -6.66
N GLY A 57 -3.33 -3.63 -6.57
CA GLY A 57 -4.69 -3.18 -6.31
C GLY A 57 -5.71 -4.03 -7.07
N PRO A 58 -7.00 -3.68 -7.05
CA PRO A 58 -7.62 -2.51 -6.41
C PRO A 58 -7.65 -2.57 -4.87
N MET A 59 -7.37 -1.47 -4.19
CA MET A 59 -7.47 -1.37 -2.72
C MET A 59 -8.42 -0.24 -2.32
N PRO A 60 -9.18 -0.39 -1.23
CA PRO A 60 -10.05 0.67 -0.76
C PRO A 60 -9.21 1.72 0.01
N GLU A 61 -9.36 2.98 -0.35
CA GLU A 61 -8.82 4.12 0.38
C GLU A 61 -9.98 5.00 0.86
N GLY A 62 -10.41 4.80 2.11
CA GLY A 62 -11.61 5.47 2.62
C GLY A 62 -12.89 4.94 1.96
N LYS A 63 -13.91 5.80 1.81
CA LYS A 63 -15.24 5.40 1.32
C LYS A 63 -15.43 5.48 -0.19
N GLU A 64 -14.66 6.32 -0.87
CA GLU A 64 -14.89 6.66 -2.29
C GLU A 64 -13.63 6.60 -3.15
N VAL A 65 -12.47 6.27 -2.59
CA VAL A 65 -11.22 6.21 -3.37
C VAL A 65 -10.81 4.75 -3.54
N VAL A 66 -10.53 4.37 -4.78
CA VAL A 66 -9.91 3.09 -5.12
C VAL A 66 -8.46 3.37 -5.46
N ARG A 67 -7.53 2.81 -4.70
CA ARG A 67 -6.11 3.04 -4.84
C ARG A 67 -5.44 1.87 -5.56
N TYR A 68 -4.56 2.22 -6.48
CA TYR A 68 -3.58 1.35 -7.12
C TYR A 68 -2.19 1.89 -6.82
N GLU A 69 -1.24 1.01 -6.57
CA GLU A 69 0.11 1.39 -6.17
C GLU A 69 1.15 0.70 -7.04
N SER A 70 2.28 1.33 -7.34
CA SER A 70 3.41 0.58 -7.89
C SER A 70 3.93 -0.43 -6.84
N PRO A 71 4.49 -1.60 -7.24
CA PRO A 71 5.01 -2.60 -6.31
C PRO A 71 5.99 -2.01 -5.26
N GLU A 72 6.85 -1.09 -5.67
CA GLU A 72 7.81 -0.42 -4.78
C GLU A 72 7.13 0.36 -3.65
N VAL A 73 6.06 1.09 -3.97
CA VAL A 73 5.28 1.87 -2.98
C VAL A 73 4.59 0.91 -2.01
N PHE A 74 3.93 -0.11 -2.54
CA PHE A 74 3.23 -1.11 -1.73
C PHE A 74 4.20 -1.80 -0.75
N GLU A 75 5.37 -2.21 -1.23
CA GLU A 75 6.39 -2.82 -0.39
C GLU A 75 6.90 -1.89 0.70
N SER A 76 7.24 -0.65 0.35
CA SER A 76 7.73 0.35 1.31
C SER A 76 6.69 0.64 2.40
N MET A 77 5.45 0.94 2.00
CA MET A 77 4.37 1.22 2.95
C MET A 77 4.07 0.02 3.86
N THR A 78 4.08 -1.19 3.30
CA THR A 78 3.87 -2.42 4.07
C THR A 78 5.00 -2.65 5.08
N LYS A 79 6.27 -2.41 4.68
CA LYS A 79 7.44 -2.51 5.58
C LYS A 79 7.36 -1.49 6.71
N GLU A 80 7.03 -0.24 6.41
CA GLU A 80 6.86 0.81 7.43
C GLU A 80 5.78 0.46 8.44
N TRP A 81 4.63 -0.02 7.97
CA TRP A 81 3.55 -0.47 8.85
C TRP A 81 3.96 -1.67 9.73
N ALA A 82 4.70 -2.62 9.17
CA ALA A 82 5.19 -3.79 9.92
C ALA A 82 6.18 -3.36 11.02
N LEU A 83 7.10 -2.44 10.71
CA LEU A 83 8.08 -1.92 11.66
C LEU A 83 7.43 -1.08 12.76
N ALA A 84 6.41 -0.29 12.44
CA ALA A 84 5.67 0.51 13.42
C ALA A 84 4.99 -0.34 14.52
N LYS A 85 4.75 -1.63 14.26
CA LYS A 85 4.13 -2.57 15.20
C LYS A 85 5.12 -3.28 16.12
N VAL A 86 6.43 -3.19 15.87
CA VAL A 86 7.44 -3.84 16.72
C VAL A 86 7.64 -2.97 17.97
N PRO A 87 7.30 -3.46 19.18
CA PRO A 87 7.63 -2.74 20.41
C PRO A 87 9.15 -2.58 20.48
N PRO A 88 9.68 -1.42 20.92
CA PRO A 88 11.11 -1.25 21.06
C PRO A 88 11.64 -2.38 21.95
N GLN A 89 12.48 -3.24 21.37
CA GLN A 89 13.05 -4.38 22.06
C GLN A 89 13.85 -3.82 23.25
N ARG A 90 13.25 -3.89 24.44
CA ARG A 90 13.86 -3.44 25.68
C ARG A 90 15.09 -4.31 25.89
N ARG A 91 16.25 -3.86 25.41
CA ARG A 91 17.55 -4.49 25.70
C ARG A 91 17.62 -4.57 27.21
N ARG A 92 17.39 -5.77 27.76
CA ARG A 92 17.72 -6.05 29.15
C ARG A 92 19.23 -5.81 29.23
N ARG A 93 19.64 -4.65 29.75
CA ARG A 93 20.97 -4.48 30.31
C ARG A 93 21.06 -5.56 31.39
N SER A 94 21.68 -6.68 31.06
CA SER A 94 22.23 -7.58 32.07
C SER A 94 23.13 -6.70 32.92
N LYS A 95 22.68 -6.34 34.12
CA LYS A 95 23.59 -5.83 35.14
C LYS A 95 24.61 -6.94 35.32
N ALA A 96 25.83 -6.72 34.85
CA ALA A 96 26.96 -7.55 35.26
C ALA A 96 27.03 -7.41 36.78
N SER A 97 26.69 -8.48 37.50
CA SER A 97 26.97 -8.55 38.94
C SER A 97 28.49 -8.48 39.09
N PRO A 98 29.04 -7.54 39.88
CA PRO A 98 30.44 -7.64 40.25
C PRO A 98 30.61 -8.88 41.11
N LEU A 99 31.35 -9.86 40.60
CA LEU A 99 31.84 -10.96 41.42
C LEU A 99 32.72 -10.37 42.54
N ARG A 100 32.42 -10.79 43.77
CA ARG A 100 33.19 -10.58 45.00
C ARG A 100 34.70 -10.70 44.76
N ALA A 101 35.46 -9.73 45.26
CA ALA A 101 36.87 -9.93 45.62
C ALA A 101 36.95 -10.23 47.12
N ALA A 102 37.80 -11.19 47.46
CA ALA A 102 38.04 -11.78 48.77
C ALA A 102 38.73 -10.84 49.75
#